data_AF-A0A936KY70-F1
#
_entry.id   AF-A0A936KY70-F1
#
_cell.length_a   1.000
_cell.length_b   1.000
_cell.length_c   1.000
_cell.angle_alpha   90.00
_cell.angle_beta   90.00
_cell.angle_gamma   90.00
#
_symmetry.space_group_name_H-M   'P 1'
#
loop_
_entity.id
_entity.type
_entity.pdbx_description
1 polymer ?
#
loop_
_entity_poly.entity_id
_entity_poly.type
_entity_poly.pdbx_seq_one_letter_code
_entity_poly.pdbx_strand_id
1 'polypeptide(L)'
;MKKIFIAIVLLCSLIAKAQTDSLSIGTHRLISDISVNFNYTLEYQSGFYNTATIGDIDNNGVRDLIVGAPFERYKKGNLYTVLLNADLTVKSVNKLIDSSLQTQIDFDDRFGAGIINIGDINKDGFDDIACGANNDDDSLSNAGALYILFLNNKAEVIDYSKISVKQGLSGLNTNAFLGSHQSIQLLGDVNNDGINDIIASVYKENGNGKLLVICLNEEGKVKNQITIDDDKLGFSMVTGYDYGISIANLGDINKDGVQDLAISTKSDNNYGVIYTLLMNSDWTVKSSTKITKDSGGFTGDIGLDNNFGMSVINAGDLNNDGITDIIANSFDDKGGENIGSAWILYLNENGTVKSHNKISGKHFSEVETEDYFGYYIKNLGDLNNDGKIEYSFATLYGDGKVDNNGGFYLTNLNELKSISGSVYAGSTLTKELELDLYLFEGNDSIKVETITTNEGAFMFDYIVQGDYKIVAKPDTNVYIGYYETISSEINLGKDYINNLEIKLTTVRTSYTELENEITVFPIPSSNYITIKNNLSGIELNDIKVINLIGIQSNVEINKEGLDFRLDISNLETGVYFININSLNKYIKFIKE
;
A
#
# COMPACT_ATOMS: atom_id res chain seq x y z
N MET A 1 20.33 16.46 -42.77
CA MET A 1 20.69 15.04 -42.52
C MET A 1 21.76 14.85 -41.43
N LYS A 2 22.92 15.51 -41.43
CA LYS A 2 23.93 15.34 -40.34
C LYS A 2 23.55 15.89 -38.94
N LYS A 3 22.52 16.73 -38.82
CA LYS A 3 21.98 17.20 -37.52
C LYS A 3 20.94 16.27 -36.89
N ILE A 4 20.35 15.36 -37.67
CA ILE A 4 19.32 14.41 -37.19
C ILE A 4 19.98 13.19 -36.55
N PHE A 5 21.20 12.85 -36.96
CA PHE A 5 21.93 11.68 -36.43
C PHE A 5 22.51 11.90 -35.02
N ILE A 6 22.68 13.14 -34.58
CA ILE A 6 23.18 13.45 -33.23
C ILE A 6 22.05 13.39 -32.18
N ALA A 7 20.80 13.63 -32.59
CA ALA A 7 19.64 13.53 -31.70
C ALA A 7 19.28 12.07 -31.36
N ILE A 8 19.47 11.14 -32.30
CA ILE A 8 19.13 9.71 -32.11
C ILE A 8 20.16 9.02 -31.19
N VAL A 9 21.43 9.43 -31.23
CA VAL A 9 22.48 8.83 -30.38
C VAL A 9 22.42 9.30 -28.93
N LEU A 10 21.89 10.51 -28.67
CA LEU A 10 21.64 10.99 -27.30
C LEU A 10 20.35 10.41 -26.68
N LEU A 11 19.37 10.04 -27.50
CA LEU A 11 18.14 9.38 -27.06
C LEU A 11 18.43 8.01 -26.43
N CYS A 12 19.28 7.18 -27.05
CA CYS A 12 19.62 5.85 -26.50
C CYS A 12 20.43 5.89 -25.20
N SER A 13 21.05 7.02 -24.85
CA SER A 13 21.84 7.15 -23.60
C SER A 13 21.05 7.72 -22.41
N LEU A 14 19.83 8.24 -22.60
CA LEU A 14 18.96 8.71 -21.51
C LEU A 14 17.86 7.71 -21.12
N ILE A 15 17.59 6.69 -21.94
CA ILE A 15 16.50 5.70 -21.74
C ILE A 15 16.76 4.76 -20.55
N ALA A 16 17.89 4.86 -19.84
CA ALA A 16 18.25 3.94 -18.77
C ALA A 16 17.99 4.44 -17.34
N LYS A 17 17.20 5.51 -17.09
CA LYS A 17 17.19 6.10 -15.74
C LYS A 17 15.91 6.69 -15.14
N ALA A 18 14.74 6.27 -15.61
CA ALA A 18 13.53 6.52 -14.84
C ALA A 18 12.61 5.31 -14.99
N GLN A 19 12.91 4.24 -14.25
CA GLN A 19 11.88 3.37 -13.73
C GLN A 19 11.73 3.78 -12.28
N THR A 20 10.97 4.85 -12.07
CA THR A 20 10.51 5.17 -10.72
C THR A 20 9.35 4.23 -10.49
N ASP A 21 9.59 3.17 -9.72
CA ASP A 21 8.56 2.24 -9.24
C ASP A 21 7.58 3.05 -8.38
N SER A 22 6.69 3.82 -8.98
CA SER A 22 5.75 4.67 -8.25
C SER A 22 4.69 3.78 -7.61
N LEU A 23 4.42 3.97 -6.33
CA LEU A 23 3.45 3.20 -5.56
C LEU A 23 2.20 4.04 -5.33
N SER A 24 1.00 3.45 -5.50
CA SER A 24 -0.25 4.04 -5.00
C SER A 24 -0.76 3.27 -3.79
N ILE A 25 -1.23 4.00 -2.79
CA ILE A 25 -1.97 3.46 -1.65
C ILE A 25 -3.40 3.27 -2.13
N GLY A 26 -3.95 2.06 -2.03
CA GLY A 26 -5.34 1.85 -2.40
C GLY A 26 -6.31 2.39 -1.36
N THR A 27 -7.54 1.91 -1.40
CA THR A 27 -8.54 2.27 -0.38
C THR A 27 -8.00 1.96 1.01
N HIS A 28 -8.13 2.92 1.92
CA HIS A 28 -7.67 2.79 3.30
C HIS A 28 -8.81 3.03 4.28
N ARG A 29 -8.73 2.37 5.43
CA ARG A 29 -9.74 2.46 6.49
C ARG A 29 -9.08 2.53 7.86
N LEU A 30 -9.46 3.51 8.66
CA LEU A 30 -9.10 3.53 10.06
C LEU A 30 -9.94 2.50 10.83
N ILE A 31 -9.27 1.64 11.59
CA ILE A 31 -9.87 0.77 12.59
C ILE A 31 -9.36 1.21 13.96
N SER A 32 -10.28 1.62 14.82
CA SER A 32 -10.03 2.12 16.17
C SER A 32 -11.28 1.95 17.04
N ASP A 33 -11.25 2.43 18.28
CA ASP A 33 -12.38 2.37 19.20
C ASP A 33 -13.59 3.24 18.78
N ILE A 34 -13.42 4.06 17.74
CA ILE A 34 -14.48 4.90 17.16
C ILE A 34 -15.18 4.24 15.96
N SER A 35 -14.65 3.11 15.49
CA SER A 35 -15.20 2.40 14.34
C SER A 35 -16.64 1.99 14.58
N VAL A 36 -17.45 2.02 13.52
CA VAL A 36 -18.83 1.52 13.58
C VAL A 36 -18.79 0.04 14.01
N ASN A 37 -19.69 -0.34 14.92
CA ASN A 37 -19.73 -1.67 15.56
C ASN A 37 -18.59 -1.98 16.55
N PHE A 38 -17.79 -0.98 16.91
CA PHE A 38 -16.91 -1.05 18.07
C PHE A 38 -17.66 -0.68 19.35
N ASN A 39 -17.98 -1.68 20.17
CA ASN A 39 -18.83 -1.50 21.36
C ASN A 39 -18.06 -1.46 22.69
N TYR A 40 -16.73 -1.28 22.63
CA TYR A 40 -15.88 -1.17 23.82
C TYR A 40 -15.33 0.25 23.93
N THR A 41 -15.13 0.72 25.17
CA THR A 41 -14.38 1.94 25.45
C THR A 41 -13.01 1.52 25.95
N LEU A 42 -11.96 1.90 25.23
CA LEU A 42 -10.59 1.63 25.64
C LEU A 42 -10.18 2.64 26.73
N GLU A 43 -9.30 2.23 27.62
CA GLU A 43 -8.70 3.15 28.60
C GLU A 43 -7.78 4.14 27.86
N TYR A 44 -7.56 5.33 28.45
CA TYR A 44 -6.69 6.36 27.86
C TYR A 44 -5.33 5.80 27.44
N GLN A 45 -4.89 6.07 26.21
CA GLN A 45 -3.63 5.58 25.60
C GLN A 45 -3.53 4.05 25.48
N SER A 46 -4.65 3.33 25.51
CA SER A 46 -4.67 1.86 25.55
C SER A 46 -5.05 1.18 24.25
N GLY A 47 -5.12 1.87 23.11
CA GLY A 47 -5.68 1.31 21.88
C GLY A 47 -4.82 0.27 21.19
N PHE A 48 -4.82 0.27 19.86
CA PHE A 48 -4.34 -0.88 19.09
C PHE A 48 -2.90 -0.74 18.64
N TYR A 49 -2.06 -1.66 19.12
CA TYR A 49 -0.62 -1.62 18.90
C TYR A 49 -0.19 -2.68 17.88
N ASN A 50 -0.68 -3.91 18.02
CA ASN A 50 -0.30 -5.01 17.12
C ASN A 50 -1.52 -5.72 16.58
N THR A 51 -1.37 -6.29 15.39
CA THR A 51 -2.43 -6.98 14.65
C THR A 51 -1.89 -8.28 14.06
N ALA A 52 -2.75 -9.26 13.88
CA ALA A 52 -2.49 -10.44 13.07
C ALA A 52 -3.81 -10.93 12.45
N THR A 53 -3.75 -11.71 11.39
CA THR A 53 -4.92 -12.44 10.88
C THR A 53 -5.17 -13.70 11.70
N ILE A 54 -6.41 -14.14 11.85
CA ILE A 54 -6.80 -15.40 12.51
C ILE A 54 -7.66 -16.28 11.59
N GLY A 55 -7.53 -16.09 10.28
CA GLY A 55 -8.37 -16.77 9.29
C GLY A 55 -9.80 -16.22 9.24
N ASP A 56 -10.64 -16.83 8.41
CA ASP A 56 -12.07 -16.47 8.26
C ASP A 56 -12.89 -17.22 9.32
N ILE A 57 -13.11 -16.56 10.46
CA ILE A 57 -13.72 -17.18 11.64
C ILE A 57 -15.22 -17.36 11.42
N ASP A 58 -15.88 -16.38 10.79
CA ASP A 58 -17.33 -16.40 10.60
C ASP A 58 -17.80 -16.92 9.23
N ASN A 59 -16.86 -17.42 8.43
CA ASN A 59 -17.06 -18.03 7.11
C ASN A 59 -17.73 -17.08 6.11
N ASN A 60 -17.38 -15.79 6.15
CA ASN A 60 -17.94 -14.79 5.24
C ASN A 60 -17.09 -14.59 3.97
N GLY A 61 -15.98 -15.31 3.82
CA GLY A 61 -15.04 -15.19 2.71
C GLY A 61 -13.98 -14.12 2.93
N VAL A 62 -13.89 -13.52 4.11
CA VAL A 62 -12.91 -12.52 4.51
C VAL A 62 -12.20 -13.02 5.75
N ARG A 63 -10.88 -12.89 5.78
CA ARG A 63 -10.09 -13.19 6.96
C ARG A 63 -10.28 -12.11 8.02
N ASP A 64 -10.45 -12.54 9.24
CA ASP A 64 -10.62 -11.69 10.41
C ASP A 64 -9.29 -11.42 11.11
N LEU A 65 -9.33 -10.47 12.04
CA LEU A 65 -8.15 -9.98 12.73
C LEU A 65 -8.20 -10.26 14.23
N ILE A 66 -7.03 -10.37 14.81
CA ILE A 66 -6.79 -10.22 16.23
C ILE A 66 -5.95 -8.97 16.45
N VAL A 67 -6.29 -8.19 17.47
CA VAL A 67 -5.64 -6.91 17.77
C VAL A 67 -5.27 -6.83 19.25
N GLY A 68 -4.07 -6.31 19.51
CA GLY A 68 -3.47 -6.19 20.83
C GLY A 68 -3.63 -4.81 21.42
N ALA A 69 -4.08 -4.77 22.66
CA ALA A 69 -4.26 -3.58 23.48
C ALA A 69 -3.44 -3.70 24.78
N PRO A 70 -2.09 -3.68 24.70
CA PRO A 70 -1.20 -4.02 25.82
C PRO A 70 -1.27 -3.05 27.00
N PHE A 71 -1.75 -1.83 26.81
CA PHE A 71 -1.80 -0.82 27.88
C PHE A 71 -3.14 -0.78 28.63
N GLU A 72 -4.14 -1.55 28.19
CA GLU A 72 -5.41 -1.64 28.91
C GLU A 72 -5.29 -2.25 30.31
N ARG A 73 -6.21 -1.86 31.20
CA ARG A 73 -6.37 -2.39 32.56
C ARG A 73 -5.10 -2.20 33.37
N TYR A 74 -4.62 -0.96 33.43
CA TYR A 74 -3.33 -0.65 34.07
C TYR A 74 -2.18 -1.48 33.49
N LYS A 75 -2.12 -1.56 32.16
CA LYS A 75 -1.06 -2.27 31.41
C LYS A 75 -0.99 -3.78 31.66
N LYS A 76 -2.05 -4.36 32.19
CA LYS A 76 -2.21 -5.82 32.20
C LYS A 76 -2.32 -6.35 30.76
N GLY A 77 -2.96 -5.58 29.88
CA GLY A 77 -3.09 -5.87 28.47
C GLY A 77 -4.34 -6.70 28.12
N ASN A 78 -4.76 -6.63 26.86
CA ASN A 78 -5.89 -7.39 26.31
C ASN A 78 -5.71 -7.71 24.82
N LEU A 79 -6.53 -8.65 24.36
CA LEU A 79 -6.73 -8.98 22.95
C LEU A 79 -8.19 -8.80 22.56
N TYR A 80 -8.42 -8.38 21.33
CA TYR A 80 -9.73 -8.28 20.71
C TYR A 80 -9.73 -8.99 19.36
N THR A 81 -10.83 -9.68 19.05
CA THR A 81 -11.10 -10.19 17.71
C THR A 81 -11.93 -9.17 16.96
N VAL A 82 -11.56 -8.88 15.72
CA VAL A 82 -12.21 -7.92 14.84
C VAL A 82 -12.66 -8.67 13.61
N LEU A 83 -13.97 -8.92 13.51
CA LEU A 83 -14.56 -9.53 12.33
C LEU A 83 -14.76 -8.48 11.25
N LEU A 84 -14.44 -8.80 10.00
CA LEU A 84 -14.47 -7.87 8.87
C LEU A 84 -15.59 -8.21 7.88
N ASN A 85 -16.14 -7.20 7.22
CA ASN A 85 -16.99 -7.38 6.04
C ASN A 85 -16.12 -7.47 4.77
N ALA A 86 -16.72 -7.86 3.63
CA ALA A 86 -16.04 -7.95 2.32
C ALA A 86 -15.36 -6.67 1.86
N ASP A 87 -15.87 -5.51 2.28
CA ASP A 87 -15.28 -4.21 2.00
C ASP A 87 -14.23 -3.78 3.04
N LEU A 88 -13.83 -4.68 3.95
CA LEU A 88 -12.90 -4.47 5.06
C LEU A 88 -13.39 -3.51 6.16
N THR A 89 -14.69 -3.20 6.20
CA THR A 89 -15.28 -2.50 7.36
C THR A 89 -15.47 -3.43 8.56
N VAL A 90 -15.44 -2.87 9.76
CA VAL A 90 -15.66 -3.63 11.00
C VAL A 90 -17.09 -4.15 11.07
N LYS A 91 -17.23 -5.48 11.11
CA LYS A 91 -18.51 -6.18 11.31
C LYS A 91 -18.86 -6.28 12.79
N SER A 92 -17.91 -6.73 13.60
CA SER A 92 -18.06 -6.80 15.06
C SER A 92 -16.71 -6.93 15.74
N VAL A 93 -16.65 -6.50 17.00
CA VAL A 93 -15.47 -6.70 17.85
C VAL A 93 -15.87 -7.48 19.09
N ASN A 94 -15.05 -8.46 19.47
CA ASN A 94 -15.20 -9.20 20.73
C ASN A 94 -13.91 -9.14 21.54
N LYS A 95 -14.04 -8.94 22.85
CA LYS A 95 -12.91 -9.05 23.76
C LYS A 95 -12.56 -10.53 23.98
N LEU A 96 -11.34 -10.92 23.63
CA LEU A 96 -10.94 -12.32 23.57
C LEU A 96 -10.65 -12.93 24.94
N ILE A 97 -9.98 -12.19 25.82
CA ILE A 97 -9.49 -12.75 27.08
C ILE A 97 -10.64 -12.87 28.08
N ASP A 98 -10.99 -14.11 28.42
CA ASP A 98 -11.96 -14.44 29.46
C ASP A 98 -11.38 -14.28 30.87
N SER A 99 -12.19 -14.53 31.91
CA SER A 99 -11.73 -14.42 33.30
C SER A 99 -10.65 -15.44 33.68
N SER A 100 -10.54 -16.57 32.99
CA SER A 100 -9.62 -17.65 33.35
C SER A 100 -8.18 -17.31 32.98
N LEU A 101 -7.93 -16.94 31.71
CA LEU A 101 -6.61 -16.48 31.26
C LEU A 101 -6.21 -15.16 31.94
N GLN A 102 -7.17 -14.30 32.27
CA GLN A 102 -6.91 -13.08 33.06
C GLN A 102 -6.30 -13.35 34.44
N THR A 103 -6.50 -14.52 35.06
CA THR A 103 -5.86 -14.82 36.36
C THR A 103 -4.38 -15.17 36.25
N GLN A 104 -3.87 -15.33 35.03
CA GLN A 104 -2.53 -15.81 34.72
C GLN A 104 -1.62 -14.70 34.20
N ILE A 105 -2.18 -13.50 33.99
CA ILE A 105 -1.50 -12.30 33.51
C ILE A 105 -1.57 -11.29 34.65
N ASP A 106 -0.45 -10.70 35.03
CA ASP A 106 -0.33 -9.73 36.10
C ASP A 106 -0.40 -8.28 35.59
N PHE A 107 -0.44 -7.32 36.52
CA PHE A 107 -0.44 -5.91 36.16
C PHE A 107 0.91 -5.51 35.56
N ASP A 108 0.89 -4.64 34.55
CA ASP A 108 2.05 -4.20 33.77
C ASP A 108 2.71 -5.28 32.89
N ASP A 109 2.21 -6.51 32.82
CA ASP A 109 2.72 -7.56 31.91
C ASP A 109 2.66 -7.20 30.43
N ARG A 110 1.75 -6.28 30.06
CA ARG A 110 1.49 -5.81 28.69
C ARG A 110 1.15 -6.93 27.73
N PHE A 111 0.28 -7.84 28.15
CA PHE A 111 -0.20 -8.91 27.28
C PHE A 111 -0.86 -8.35 26.00
N GLY A 112 -0.49 -8.89 24.84
CA GLY A 112 -0.87 -8.34 23.54
C GLY A 112 0.17 -7.36 22.96
N ALA A 113 1.35 -7.25 23.59
CA ALA A 113 2.41 -6.37 23.12
C ALA A 113 2.98 -6.80 21.76
N GLY A 114 3.08 -8.10 21.51
CA GLY A 114 3.46 -8.68 20.21
C GLY A 114 2.49 -9.79 19.85
N ILE A 115 2.10 -9.88 18.58
CA ILE A 115 1.14 -10.90 18.12
C ILE A 115 1.55 -11.39 16.73
N ILE A 116 1.50 -12.71 16.55
CA ILE A 116 1.60 -13.37 15.26
C ILE A 116 0.63 -14.56 15.19
N ASN A 117 0.12 -14.83 14.00
CA ASN A 117 -0.51 -16.10 13.67
C ASN A 117 0.60 -17.16 13.49
N ILE A 118 0.43 -18.32 14.11
CA ILE A 118 1.39 -19.43 14.02
C ILE A 118 0.82 -20.64 13.27
N GLY A 119 -0.37 -20.50 12.68
CA GLY A 119 -1.16 -21.57 12.08
C GLY A 119 -1.76 -22.50 13.12
N ASP A 120 -2.45 -23.53 12.63
CA ASP A 120 -3.01 -24.62 13.43
C ASP A 120 -1.90 -25.58 13.90
N ILE A 121 -1.30 -25.30 15.07
CA ILE A 121 -0.20 -26.12 15.59
C ILE A 121 -0.71 -27.34 16.35
N ASN A 122 -1.93 -27.31 16.90
CA ASN A 122 -2.54 -28.45 17.61
C ASN A 122 -3.35 -29.40 16.69
N LYS A 123 -3.53 -29.03 15.42
CA LYS A 123 -4.23 -29.78 14.37
C LYS A 123 -5.73 -29.94 14.64
N ASP A 124 -6.35 -28.96 15.28
CA ASP A 124 -7.78 -28.94 15.55
C ASP A 124 -8.64 -28.30 14.43
N GLY A 125 -7.98 -27.74 13.42
CA GLY A 125 -8.57 -27.09 12.26
C GLY A 125 -8.69 -25.57 12.37
N PHE A 126 -8.21 -24.94 13.45
CA PHE A 126 -8.23 -23.50 13.66
C PHE A 126 -6.83 -22.92 13.84
N ASP A 127 -6.62 -21.70 13.34
CA ASP A 127 -5.34 -21.05 13.51
C ASP A 127 -5.08 -20.67 14.98
N ASP A 128 -3.88 -20.98 15.46
CA ASP A 128 -3.39 -20.58 16.76
C ASP A 128 -2.56 -19.29 16.67
N ILE A 129 -2.34 -18.65 17.82
CA ILE A 129 -1.54 -17.42 17.89
C ILE A 129 -0.46 -17.49 18.96
N ALA A 130 0.64 -16.79 18.72
CA ALA A 130 1.61 -16.44 19.75
C ALA A 130 1.41 -14.97 20.15
N CYS A 131 1.25 -14.74 21.46
CA CYS A 131 1.02 -13.44 22.07
C CYS A 131 2.11 -13.12 23.09
N GLY A 132 2.71 -11.95 23.01
CA GLY A 132 3.73 -11.49 23.94
C GLY A 132 3.16 -10.73 25.14
N ALA A 133 3.74 -11.00 26.31
CA ALA A 133 3.62 -10.20 27.52
C ALA A 133 5.03 -9.75 27.90
N ASN A 134 5.47 -8.65 27.31
CA ASN A 134 6.88 -8.30 27.30
C ASN A 134 7.41 -7.84 28.66
N ASN A 135 6.53 -7.50 29.60
CA ASN A 135 6.91 -7.08 30.95
C ASN A 135 6.69 -8.18 32.00
N ASP A 136 6.22 -9.36 31.59
CA ASP A 136 6.00 -10.51 32.47
C ASP A 136 7.23 -10.80 33.33
N ASP A 137 7.03 -10.82 34.65
CA ASP A 137 8.07 -10.90 35.67
C ASP A 137 8.03 -12.15 36.55
N ASP A 138 7.18 -13.13 36.18
CA ASP A 138 6.93 -14.39 36.89
C ASP A 138 8.20 -15.21 37.19
N SER A 139 9.23 -15.04 36.36
CA SER A 139 10.52 -15.74 36.48
C SER A 139 11.68 -14.82 36.87
N LEU A 140 11.76 -13.67 36.21
CA LEU A 140 12.80 -12.65 36.37
C LEU A 140 12.15 -11.31 36.02
N SER A 141 12.54 -10.22 36.70
CA SER A 141 11.99 -8.88 36.43
C SER A 141 12.05 -8.52 34.94
N ASN A 142 10.87 -8.24 34.36
CA ASN A 142 10.65 -7.92 32.95
C ASN A 142 11.38 -8.84 31.95
N ALA A 143 11.53 -10.14 32.26
CA ALA A 143 12.09 -11.06 31.28
C ALA A 143 11.17 -11.26 30.08
N GLY A 144 9.87 -11.06 30.28
CA GLY A 144 8.83 -11.27 29.30
C GLY A 144 8.48 -12.74 29.12
N ALA A 145 7.34 -12.97 28.48
CA ALA A 145 6.83 -14.29 28.16
C ALA A 145 6.08 -14.28 26.82
N LEU A 146 5.98 -15.46 26.21
CA LEU A 146 5.05 -15.72 25.12
C LEU A 146 3.92 -16.61 25.63
N TYR A 147 2.71 -16.36 25.17
CA TYR A 147 1.54 -17.19 25.38
C TYR A 147 1.09 -17.70 24.03
N ILE A 148 1.15 -19.01 23.85
CA ILE A 148 0.54 -19.69 22.72
C ILE A 148 -0.93 -19.89 23.08
N LEU A 149 -1.84 -19.31 22.31
CA LEU A 149 -3.28 -19.39 22.55
C LEU A 149 -3.91 -20.27 21.47
N PHE A 150 -4.62 -21.29 21.93
CA PHE A 150 -5.40 -22.17 21.06
C PHE A 150 -6.80 -21.61 20.89
N LEU A 151 -7.20 -21.38 19.64
CA LEU A 151 -8.47 -20.77 19.30
C LEU A 151 -9.47 -21.80 18.78
N ASN A 152 -10.76 -21.46 18.82
CA ASN A 152 -11.81 -22.25 18.17
C ASN A 152 -12.46 -21.49 16.99
N ASN A 153 -13.46 -22.09 16.36
CA ASN A 153 -14.26 -21.50 15.28
C ASN A 153 -15.05 -20.23 15.63
N LYS A 154 -14.97 -19.73 16.85
CA LYS A 154 -15.55 -18.45 17.28
C LYS A 154 -14.49 -17.46 17.69
N ALA A 155 -13.22 -17.80 17.44
CA ALA A 155 -12.06 -17.11 17.98
C ALA A 155 -12.18 -16.90 19.48
N GLU A 156 -12.51 -17.95 20.23
CA GLU A 156 -12.43 -17.99 21.69
C GLU A 156 -11.17 -18.77 22.10
N VAL A 157 -10.47 -18.34 23.16
CA VAL A 157 -9.34 -19.09 23.71
C VAL A 157 -9.86 -20.33 24.43
N ILE A 158 -9.51 -21.51 23.94
CA ILE A 158 -9.94 -22.80 24.53
C ILE A 158 -8.85 -23.43 25.41
N ASP A 159 -7.58 -23.14 25.13
CA ASP A 159 -6.44 -23.54 25.94
C ASP A 159 -5.27 -22.57 25.68
N TYR A 160 -4.23 -22.64 26.51
CA TYR A 160 -3.00 -21.86 26.30
C TYR A 160 -1.76 -22.54 26.88
N SER A 161 -0.59 -22.19 26.32
CA SER A 161 0.72 -22.55 26.85
C SER A 161 1.57 -21.31 27.05
N LYS A 162 2.13 -21.14 28.26
CA LYS A 162 3.09 -20.06 28.55
C LYS A 162 4.51 -20.54 28.29
N ILE A 163 5.28 -19.73 27.57
CA ILE A 163 6.71 -19.92 27.30
C ILE A 163 7.46 -18.79 28.02
N SER A 164 8.22 -19.16 29.04
CA SER A 164 9.12 -18.28 29.79
C SER A 164 10.27 -19.09 30.37
N VAL A 165 11.15 -18.46 31.16
CA VAL A 165 12.22 -19.18 31.89
C VAL A 165 11.66 -20.31 32.76
N LYS A 166 10.53 -20.08 33.45
CA LYS A 166 9.88 -21.07 34.31
C LYS A 166 9.35 -22.28 33.54
N GLN A 167 9.01 -22.12 32.27
CA GLN A 167 8.58 -23.21 31.38
C GLN A 167 9.72 -23.79 30.53
N GLY A 168 10.97 -23.45 30.84
CA GLY A 168 12.16 -24.09 30.27
C GLY A 168 12.81 -23.34 29.12
N LEU A 169 12.34 -22.14 28.75
CA LEU A 169 13.03 -21.30 27.79
C LEU A 169 14.34 -20.79 28.39
N SER A 170 15.46 -21.11 27.77
CA SER A 170 16.78 -20.70 28.27
C SER A 170 17.30 -19.47 27.54
N GLY A 171 18.13 -18.68 28.23
CA GLY A 171 18.79 -17.52 27.65
C GLY A 171 18.11 -16.17 27.92
N LEU A 172 16.96 -16.11 28.58
CA LEU A 172 16.44 -14.83 29.05
C LEU A 172 17.21 -14.31 30.27
N ASN A 173 17.23 -12.99 30.42
CA ASN A 173 17.80 -12.26 31.55
C ASN A 173 16.78 -11.24 32.07
N THR A 174 17.10 -10.55 33.17
CA THR A 174 16.31 -9.41 33.64
C THR A 174 16.24 -8.34 32.55
N ASN A 175 15.05 -7.76 32.35
CA ASN A 175 14.75 -6.81 31.29
C ASN A 175 14.94 -7.41 29.88
N ALA A 176 14.76 -8.71 29.68
CA ALA A 176 14.84 -9.33 28.36
C ALA A 176 13.69 -8.96 27.42
N PHE A 177 12.56 -8.50 27.95
CA PHE A 177 11.38 -8.05 27.20
C PHE A 177 10.91 -9.00 26.09
N LEU A 178 10.98 -10.32 26.31
CA LEU A 178 10.55 -11.31 25.33
C LEU A 178 9.09 -11.08 24.92
N GLY A 179 8.83 -11.06 23.61
CA GLY A 179 7.49 -10.86 23.07
C GLY A 179 7.05 -9.40 22.97
N SER A 180 8.00 -8.46 23.00
CA SER A 180 7.72 -7.06 22.73
C SER A 180 7.39 -6.83 21.26
N HIS A 181 6.30 -6.13 20.97
CA HIS A 181 6.12 -5.43 19.69
C HIS A 181 6.29 -6.35 18.45
N GLN A 182 7.13 -5.96 17.48
CA GLN A 182 7.43 -6.70 16.25
C GLN A 182 8.63 -7.66 16.41
N SER A 183 8.92 -8.10 17.63
CA SER A 183 10.07 -8.95 17.94
C SER A 183 9.83 -10.44 17.76
N ILE A 184 8.61 -10.86 17.40
CA ILE A 184 8.25 -12.27 17.16
C ILE A 184 7.86 -12.42 15.68
N GLN A 185 8.35 -13.46 15.01
CA GLN A 185 7.97 -13.81 13.63
C GLN A 185 7.77 -15.31 13.45
N LEU A 186 6.87 -15.67 12.53
CA LEU A 186 6.70 -17.03 12.05
C LEU A 186 7.87 -17.41 11.13
N LEU A 187 8.52 -18.54 11.40
CA LEU A 187 9.55 -19.10 10.53
C LEU A 187 9.03 -20.22 9.62
N GLY A 188 7.90 -20.82 9.97
CA GLY A 188 7.43 -22.08 9.40
C GLY A 188 8.10 -23.27 10.08
N ASP A 189 7.91 -24.48 9.56
CA ASP A 189 8.50 -25.70 10.10
C ASP A 189 9.99 -25.81 9.73
N VAL A 190 10.87 -25.21 10.56
CA VAL A 190 12.31 -25.17 10.28
C VAL A 190 13.03 -26.46 10.68
N ASN A 191 12.38 -27.30 11.48
CA ASN A 191 12.95 -28.54 11.99
C ASN A 191 12.39 -29.81 11.30
N ASN A 192 11.43 -29.64 10.38
CA ASN A 192 10.74 -30.67 9.61
C ASN A 192 9.97 -31.67 10.49
N ASP A 193 9.33 -31.21 11.57
CA ASP A 193 8.46 -32.05 12.42
C ASP A 193 6.97 -31.87 12.16
N GLY A 194 6.61 -31.04 11.18
CA GLY A 194 5.25 -30.72 10.79
C GLY A 194 4.57 -29.68 11.69
N ILE A 195 5.32 -28.99 12.56
CA ILE A 195 4.84 -27.91 13.43
C ILE A 195 5.56 -26.62 13.04
N ASN A 196 4.81 -25.52 12.99
CA ASN A 196 5.41 -24.23 12.72
C ASN A 196 6.25 -23.74 13.91
N ASP A 197 7.44 -23.23 13.60
CA ASP A 197 8.38 -22.67 14.56
C ASP A 197 8.41 -21.14 14.46
N ILE A 198 8.90 -20.51 15.52
CA ILE A 198 8.94 -19.05 15.64
C ILE A 198 10.35 -18.55 15.94
N ILE A 199 10.61 -17.28 15.61
CA ILE A 199 11.78 -16.56 16.10
C ILE A 199 11.33 -15.42 16.99
N ALA A 200 12.06 -15.18 18.07
CA ALA A 200 11.81 -14.09 18.99
C ALA A 200 13.11 -13.38 19.38
N SER A 201 13.07 -12.05 19.50
CA SER A 201 14.20 -11.29 20.03
C SER A 201 14.18 -11.23 21.54
N VAL A 202 15.38 -11.12 22.09
CA VAL A 202 15.65 -10.97 23.51
C VAL A 202 16.51 -9.74 23.68
N TYR A 203 15.95 -8.75 24.37
CA TYR A 203 16.67 -7.53 24.75
C TYR A 203 17.78 -7.85 25.76
N LYS A 204 18.82 -7.03 25.80
CA LYS A 204 19.85 -7.10 26.84
C LYS A 204 20.28 -5.71 27.26
N GLU A 205 19.97 -5.36 28.51
CA GLU A 205 20.38 -4.08 29.06
C GLU A 205 21.91 -3.93 29.06
N ASN A 206 22.41 -2.85 28.44
CA ASN A 206 23.84 -2.54 28.32
C ASN A 206 24.69 -3.62 27.61
N GLY A 207 24.09 -4.36 26.68
CA GLY A 207 24.80 -5.32 25.84
C GLY A 207 24.09 -5.56 24.52
N ASN A 208 24.63 -6.50 23.78
CA ASN A 208 24.01 -6.96 22.54
C ASN A 208 22.83 -7.89 22.88
N GLY A 209 21.69 -7.66 22.22
CA GLY A 209 20.52 -8.54 22.29
C GLY A 209 20.82 -9.92 21.72
N LYS A 210 19.81 -10.74 21.45
CA LYS A 210 19.94 -12.00 20.70
C LYS A 210 18.62 -12.42 20.10
N LEU A 211 18.66 -13.34 19.15
CA LEU A 211 17.46 -13.99 18.61
C LEU A 211 17.39 -15.43 19.10
N LEU A 212 16.18 -15.90 19.38
CA LEU A 212 15.88 -17.28 19.72
C LEU A 212 14.96 -17.84 18.64
N VAL A 213 15.45 -18.82 17.88
CA VAL A 213 14.60 -19.72 17.11
C VAL A 213 14.04 -20.74 18.09
N ILE A 214 12.73 -20.78 18.22
CA ILE A 214 12.00 -21.59 19.19
C ILE A 214 11.19 -22.61 18.40
N CYS A 215 11.59 -23.87 18.49
CA CYS A 215 10.85 -24.96 17.88
C CYS A 215 9.74 -25.40 18.84
N LEU A 216 8.50 -25.42 18.35
CA LEU A 216 7.32 -25.72 19.15
C LEU A 216 6.94 -27.20 19.06
N ASN A 217 5.97 -27.61 19.88
CA ASN A 217 5.25 -28.87 19.72
C ASN A 217 3.74 -28.60 19.63
N GLU A 218 2.94 -29.65 19.40
CA GLU A 218 1.47 -29.53 19.27
C GLU A 218 0.80 -28.95 20.53
N GLU A 219 1.45 -29.03 21.70
CA GLU A 219 0.97 -28.40 22.94
C GLU A 219 1.48 -26.96 23.15
N GLY A 220 2.10 -26.34 22.15
CA GLY A 220 2.61 -24.97 22.22
C GLY A 220 3.77 -24.78 23.21
N LYS A 221 4.53 -25.84 23.48
CA LYS A 221 5.71 -25.81 24.37
C LYS A 221 7.01 -25.84 23.56
N VAL A 222 8.08 -25.35 24.18
CA VAL A 222 9.42 -25.38 23.60
C VAL A 222 9.90 -26.83 23.51
N LYS A 223 10.04 -27.34 22.29
CA LYS A 223 10.64 -28.64 21.98
C LYS A 223 12.15 -28.54 21.84
N ASN A 224 12.61 -27.49 21.15
CA ASN A 224 14.02 -27.17 20.96
C ASN A 224 14.21 -25.67 20.83
N GLN A 225 15.44 -25.18 21.03
CA GLN A 225 15.77 -23.78 20.74
C GLN A 225 17.17 -23.63 20.16
N ILE A 226 17.33 -22.62 19.31
CA ILE A 226 18.61 -22.22 18.75
C ILE A 226 18.80 -20.74 19.06
N THR A 227 19.94 -20.40 19.66
CA THR A 227 20.32 -19.01 19.90
C THR A 227 21.16 -18.49 18.73
N ILE A 228 20.84 -17.28 18.28
CA ILE A 228 21.63 -16.46 17.35
C ILE A 228 22.11 -15.25 18.15
N ASP A 229 23.36 -15.33 18.58
CA ASP A 229 24.07 -14.29 19.33
C ASP A 229 25.20 -13.70 18.47
N ASP A 230 26.05 -12.86 19.06
CA ASP A 230 27.13 -12.16 18.37
C ASP A 230 28.07 -13.11 17.60
N ASP A 231 28.33 -14.30 18.15
CA ASP A 231 29.19 -15.30 17.50
C ASP A 231 28.56 -15.81 16.21
N LYS A 232 27.24 -16.02 16.20
CA LYS A 232 26.50 -16.44 15.00
C LYS A 232 26.20 -15.31 14.02
N LEU A 233 26.08 -14.07 14.51
CA LEU A 233 25.95 -12.90 13.64
C LEU A 233 27.24 -12.65 12.86
N GLY A 234 28.41 -12.97 13.42
CA GLY A 234 29.69 -12.85 12.71
C GLY A 234 30.16 -11.40 12.48
N PHE A 235 29.48 -10.42 13.05
CA PHE A 235 29.91 -9.02 13.07
C PHE A 235 29.59 -8.37 14.42
N SER A 236 30.49 -7.50 14.87
CA SER A 236 30.29 -6.74 16.11
C SER A 236 29.39 -5.54 15.84
N MET A 237 28.23 -5.51 16.49
CA MET A 237 27.37 -4.33 16.56
C MET A 237 28.03 -3.27 17.47
N VAL A 238 27.71 -2.00 17.27
CA VAL A 238 28.19 -0.95 18.17
C VAL A 238 27.56 -1.18 19.55
N THR A 239 28.41 -1.32 20.56
CA THR A 239 28.02 -1.57 21.96
C THR A 239 27.08 -0.49 22.47
N GLY A 240 25.97 -0.90 23.10
CA GLY A 240 25.02 0.00 23.77
C GLY A 240 23.68 0.19 23.07
N TYR A 241 23.45 -0.51 21.96
CA TYR A 241 22.24 -0.39 21.16
C TYR A 241 21.69 -1.76 20.72
N ASP A 242 20.38 -1.96 20.94
CA ASP A 242 19.69 -3.25 20.82
C ASP A 242 19.52 -3.68 19.37
N TYR A 243 19.72 -4.96 19.04
CA TYR A 243 19.26 -5.54 17.78
C TYR A 243 18.12 -6.54 18.01
N GLY A 244 17.29 -6.72 16.98
CA GLY A 244 16.06 -7.49 17.11
C GLY A 244 14.91 -6.69 17.70
N ILE A 245 14.98 -5.36 17.70
CA ILE A 245 13.83 -4.50 18.04
C ILE A 245 12.61 -4.93 17.19
N SER A 246 12.85 -5.20 15.92
CA SER A 246 11.93 -5.87 15.02
C SER A 246 12.68 -6.90 14.18
N ILE A 247 11.98 -7.99 13.83
CA ILE A 247 12.44 -9.03 12.91
C ILE A 247 11.47 -9.09 11.73
N ALA A 248 11.97 -9.35 10.53
CA ALA A 248 11.20 -9.83 9.40
C ALA A 248 11.83 -11.12 8.84
N ASN A 249 11.01 -12.15 8.59
CA ASN A 249 11.41 -13.33 7.84
C ASN A 249 11.32 -13.01 6.35
N LEU A 250 12.44 -12.93 5.63
CA LEU A 250 12.46 -12.52 4.22
C LEU A 250 12.20 -13.69 3.26
N GLY A 251 12.18 -14.92 3.77
CA GLY A 251 12.30 -16.10 2.92
C GLY A 251 13.68 -16.16 2.25
N ASP A 252 13.83 -16.99 1.24
CA ASP A 252 15.11 -17.18 0.53
C ASP A 252 15.27 -16.12 -0.58
N ILE A 253 15.73 -14.92 -0.20
CA ILE A 253 15.87 -13.81 -1.17
C ILE A 253 17.04 -14.02 -2.12
N ASN A 254 18.01 -14.88 -1.75
CA ASN A 254 19.21 -15.13 -2.55
C ASN A 254 19.17 -16.46 -3.32
N LYS A 255 18.07 -17.21 -3.21
CA LYS A 255 17.75 -18.46 -3.92
C LYS A 255 18.78 -19.57 -3.68
N ASP A 256 19.33 -19.64 -2.47
CA ASP A 256 20.28 -20.69 -2.08
C ASP A 256 19.65 -21.84 -1.28
N GLY A 257 18.33 -21.80 -1.08
CA GLY A 257 17.55 -22.79 -0.35
C GLY A 257 17.54 -22.57 1.16
N VAL A 258 18.09 -21.46 1.66
CA VAL A 258 18.06 -21.08 3.08
C VAL A 258 17.25 -19.81 3.25
N GLN A 259 16.39 -19.78 4.27
CA GLN A 259 15.64 -18.57 4.58
C GLN A 259 16.54 -17.47 5.15
N ASP A 260 16.30 -16.24 4.72
CA ASP A 260 17.01 -15.04 5.11
C ASP A 260 16.15 -14.18 6.05
N LEU A 261 16.80 -13.30 6.81
CA LEU A 261 16.14 -12.46 7.81
C LEU A 261 16.47 -10.98 7.61
N ALA A 262 15.59 -10.09 8.07
CA ALA A 262 15.96 -8.72 8.40
C ALA A 262 15.77 -8.49 9.89
N ILE A 263 16.69 -7.76 10.51
CA ILE A 263 16.59 -7.32 11.90
C ILE A 263 16.88 -5.83 11.99
N SER A 264 16.23 -5.17 12.95
CA SER A 264 16.51 -3.76 13.20
C SER A 264 17.22 -3.51 14.52
N THR A 265 17.93 -2.38 14.56
CA THR A 265 18.63 -1.88 15.73
C THR A 265 18.58 -0.36 15.81
N LYS A 266 18.56 0.17 17.03
CA LYS A 266 18.62 1.61 17.29
C LYS A 266 20.06 2.11 17.10
N SER A 267 20.45 2.55 15.91
CA SER A 267 21.85 2.88 15.59
C SER A 267 22.54 3.96 16.46
N ASP A 268 23.87 3.86 16.49
CA ASP A 268 24.93 4.73 17.07
C ASP A 268 24.95 6.24 16.64
N ASN A 269 24.01 6.68 15.81
CA ASN A 269 23.85 8.09 15.42
C ASN A 269 22.35 8.45 15.31
N ASN A 270 21.50 7.73 16.04
CA ASN A 270 20.05 7.98 16.18
C ASN A 270 19.18 7.90 14.92
N TYR A 271 19.70 7.56 13.73
CA TYR A 271 18.86 7.38 12.54
C TYR A 271 17.98 6.13 12.61
N GLY A 272 18.46 5.04 13.23
CA GLY A 272 17.90 3.69 13.09
C GLY A 272 18.56 2.91 11.94
N VAL A 273 18.72 1.59 12.11
CA VAL A 273 19.41 0.71 11.16
C VAL A 273 18.62 -0.59 10.99
N ILE A 274 18.61 -1.10 9.76
CA ILE A 274 18.14 -2.43 9.40
C ILE A 274 19.34 -3.22 8.88
N TYR A 275 19.50 -4.46 9.33
CA TYR A 275 20.41 -5.42 8.73
C TYR A 275 19.59 -6.48 8.02
N THR A 276 19.82 -6.66 6.72
CA THR A 276 19.45 -7.90 6.03
C THR A 276 20.56 -8.92 6.28
N LEU A 277 20.17 -10.15 6.57
CA LEU A 277 21.03 -11.26 6.96
C LEU A 277 20.76 -12.42 6.01
N LEU A 278 21.72 -12.69 5.12
CA LEU A 278 21.71 -13.95 4.38
C LEU A 278 22.21 -15.04 5.32
N MET A 279 21.47 -16.14 5.44
CA MET A 279 21.72 -17.14 6.48
C MET A 279 22.39 -18.40 5.92
N ASN A 280 23.08 -19.13 6.79
CA ASN A 280 23.41 -20.54 6.56
C ASN A 280 22.36 -21.42 7.23
N SER A 281 22.25 -22.68 6.80
CA SER A 281 21.29 -23.66 7.35
C SER A 281 21.48 -23.98 8.84
N ASP A 282 22.61 -23.61 9.44
CA ASP A 282 22.90 -23.78 10.86
C ASP A 282 22.58 -22.53 11.71
N TRP A 283 21.88 -21.56 11.11
CA TRP A 283 21.52 -20.27 11.69
C TRP A 283 22.69 -19.33 11.99
N THR A 284 23.87 -19.58 11.41
CA THR A 284 24.93 -18.57 11.32
C THR A 284 24.66 -17.62 10.16
N VAL A 285 25.13 -16.38 10.25
CA VAL A 285 25.00 -15.39 9.17
C VAL A 285 26.09 -15.64 8.13
N LYS A 286 25.68 -15.84 6.88
CA LYS A 286 26.55 -15.99 5.69
C LYS A 286 27.10 -14.63 5.25
N SER A 287 26.24 -13.62 5.22
CA SER A 287 26.61 -12.22 4.96
C SER A 287 25.51 -11.28 5.45
N SER A 288 25.87 -10.05 5.80
CA SER A 288 24.92 -9.03 6.20
C SER A 288 25.08 -7.73 5.41
N THR A 289 23.98 -7.03 5.19
CA THR A 289 23.96 -5.69 4.59
C THR A 289 23.33 -4.70 5.55
N LYS A 290 24.06 -3.63 5.87
CA LYS A 290 23.58 -2.53 6.71
C LYS A 290 22.83 -1.49 5.87
N ILE A 291 21.54 -1.33 6.16
CA ILE A 291 20.65 -0.35 5.56
C ILE A 291 20.36 0.77 6.57
N THR A 292 20.75 1.99 6.22
CA THR A 292 20.47 3.24 6.95
C THR A 292 20.74 4.40 6.01
N LYS A 293 20.67 5.65 6.49
CA LYS A 293 20.93 6.84 5.69
C LYS A 293 22.23 6.70 4.89
N ASP A 294 22.13 6.78 3.57
CA ASP A 294 23.23 6.71 2.60
C ASP A 294 24.06 5.40 2.66
N SER A 295 23.47 4.30 3.15
CA SER A 295 24.11 2.98 3.28
C SER A 295 23.22 1.85 2.78
N GLY A 296 23.84 0.79 2.26
CA GLY A 296 23.12 -0.42 1.82
C GLY A 296 22.22 -0.19 0.61
N GLY A 297 22.49 0.84 -0.19
CA GLY A 297 21.67 1.23 -1.35
C GLY A 297 20.52 2.19 -1.03
N PHE A 298 20.26 2.46 0.26
CA PHE A 298 19.19 3.36 0.67
C PHE A 298 19.64 4.83 0.59
N THR A 299 18.89 5.62 -0.19
CA THR A 299 19.12 7.06 -0.39
C THR A 299 17.96 7.92 0.14
N GLY A 300 17.05 7.31 0.90
CA GLY A 300 15.91 8.02 1.48
C GLY A 300 16.35 8.98 2.59
N ASP A 301 15.72 10.15 2.61
CA ASP A 301 16.04 11.17 3.60
C ASP A 301 15.31 10.92 4.92
N ILE A 302 15.93 10.08 5.76
CA ILE A 302 15.57 9.91 7.16
C ILE A 302 16.34 10.93 8.02
N GLY A 303 15.64 11.56 8.98
CA GLY A 303 16.25 12.48 9.94
C GLY A 303 16.76 11.76 11.20
N LEU A 304 17.60 12.46 11.98
CA LEU A 304 18.07 11.99 13.28
C LEU A 304 16.88 11.75 14.23
N ASP A 305 17.02 10.78 15.13
CA ASP A 305 16.03 10.41 16.17
C ASP A 305 14.66 9.93 15.66
N ASN A 306 14.50 9.77 14.33
CA ASN A 306 13.26 9.28 13.73
C ASN A 306 13.09 7.76 13.77
N ASN A 307 13.97 7.03 14.46
CA ASN A 307 13.87 5.59 14.73
C ASN A 307 13.52 4.75 13.48
N PHE A 308 14.23 4.99 12.37
CA PHE A 308 14.04 4.21 11.14
C PHE A 308 14.23 2.71 11.39
N GLY A 309 13.26 1.91 10.96
CA GLY A 309 13.27 0.46 11.14
C GLY A 309 12.90 -0.01 12.55
N MET A 310 12.33 0.83 13.42
CA MET A 310 11.75 0.36 14.70
C MET A 310 10.70 -0.75 14.48
N SER A 311 9.99 -0.70 13.35
CA SER A 311 9.16 -1.77 12.80
C SER A 311 9.63 -2.08 11.39
N VAL A 312 9.93 -3.34 11.11
CA VAL A 312 10.26 -3.86 9.77
C VAL A 312 9.43 -5.10 9.50
N ILE A 313 8.84 -5.19 8.31
CA ILE A 313 8.07 -6.37 7.89
C ILE A 313 8.52 -6.87 6.52
N ASN A 314 8.28 -8.16 6.28
CA ASN A 314 8.25 -8.74 4.94
C ASN A 314 7.02 -8.21 4.21
N ALA A 315 7.24 -7.45 3.14
CA ALA A 315 6.19 -6.85 2.34
C ALA A 315 5.61 -7.81 1.28
N GLY A 316 6.23 -8.97 1.07
CA GLY A 316 6.08 -9.74 -0.15
C GLY A 316 6.90 -9.14 -1.30
N ASP A 317 6.76 -9.72 -2.48
CA ASP A 317 7.32 -9.18 -3.72
C ASP A 317 6.33 -8.17 -4.31
N LEU A 318 6.59 -6.88 -4.06
CA LEU A 318 5.67 -5.79 -4.43
C LEU A 318 5.84 -5.37 -5.89
N ASN A 319 7.02 -5.60 -6.49
CA ASN A 319 7.34 -5.23 -7.88
C ASN A 319 7.41 -6.43 -8.83
N ASN A 320 7.02 -7.62 -8.36
CA ASN A 320 7.01 -8.88 -9.11
C ASN A 320 8.37 -9.25 -9.73
N ASP A 321 9.49 -8.90 -9.09
CA ASP A 321 10.84 -9.23 -9.56
C ASP A 321 11.38 -10.57 -8.99
N GLY A 322 10.57 -11.24 -8.18
CA GLY A 322 10.86 -12.52 -7.54
C GLY A 322 11.69 -12.39 -6.27
N ILE A 323 11.86 -11.17 -5.73
CA ILE A 323 12.56 -10.88 -4.49
C ILE A 323 11.59 -10.31 -3.47
N THR A 324 11.69 -10.78 -2.24
CA THR A 324 10.93 -10.20 -1.14
C THR A 324 11.37 -8.77 -0.84
N ASP A 325 10.41 -7.85 -0.78
CA ASP A 325 10.61 -6.47 -0.37
C ASP A 325 10.31 -6.28 1.12
N ILE A 326 10.70 -5.13 1.67
CA ILE A 326 10.43 -4.79 3.07
C ILE A 326 9.78 -3.43 3.23
N ILE A 327 8.96 -3.29 4.27
CA ILE A 327 8.45 -1.99 4.73
C ILE A 327 9.05 -1.71 6.09
N ALA A 328 9.65 -0.53 6.23
CA ALA A 328 10.23 -0.04 7.48
C ALA A 328 9.60 1.28 7.90
N ASN A 329 9.29 1.44 9.18
CA ASN A 329 8.77 2.72 9.67
C ASN A 329 9.86 3.78 9.88
N SER A 330 9.43 5.03 10.03
CA SER A 330 10.22 6.14 10.56
C SER A 330 9.26 7.19 11.13
N PHE A 331 9.55 7.74 12.31
CA PHE A 331 8.67 8.72 12.99
C PHE A 331 8.52 10.06 12.22
N ASP A 332 9.38 10.32 11.24
CA ASP A 332 9.28 11.42 10.28
C ASP A 332 9.01 12.80 10.91
N ASP A 333 9.99 13.32 11.65
CA ASP A 333 9.91 14.62 12.32
C ASP A 333 10.30 15.81 11.42
N LYS A 334 9.95 15.79 10.12
CA LYS A 334 10.20 16.95 9.24
C LYS A 334 9.24 18.08 9.56
N GLY A 335 9.53 18.84 10.61
CA GLY A 335 8.77 20.02 11.03
C GLY A 335 8.42 20.09 12.52
N GLY A 336 8.82 19.13 13.36
CA GLY A 336 8.39 19.06 14.77
C GLY A 336 7.04 18.37 14.97
N GLU A 337 6.55 17.64 13.96
CA GLU A 337 5.18 17.15 13.90
C GLU A 337 5.04 15.65 14.26
N ASN A 338 6.12 14.85 14.31
CA ASN A 338 6.05 13.40 14.68
C ASN A 338 4.89 12.61 14.03
N ILE A 339 4.56 12.93 12.77
CA ILE A 339 3.39 12.35 12.07
C ILE A 339 3.59 10.88 11.72
N GLY A 340 4.84 10.45 11.54
CA GLY A 340 5.17 9.09 11.11
C GLY A 340 5.14 8.87 9.60
N SER A 341 5.88 7.86 9.17
CA SER A 341 6.01 7.43 7.78
C SER A 341 6.41 5.95 7.70
N ALA A 342 6.17 5.36 6.53
CA ALA A 342 6.64 4.04 6.16
C ALA A 342 7.45 4.08 4.86
N TRP A 343 8.48 3.24 4.77
CA TRP A 343 9.38 3.10 3.64
C TRP A 343 9.39 1.65 3.14
N ILE A 344 8.58 1.31 2.14
CA ILE A 344 9.08 1.21 0.76
C ILE A 344 10.53 0.79 0.48
N LEU A 345 11.06 -0.39 0.79
CA LEU A 345 12.37 -0.80 0.28
C LEU A 345 12.28 -2.01 -0.65
N TYR A 346 12.56 -1.80 -1.94
CA TYR A 346 12.72 -2.89 -2.89
C TYR A 346 14.13 -3.46 -2.79
N LEU A 347 14.26 -4.78 -2.64
CA LEU A 347 15.55 -5.41 -2.35
C LEU A 347 16.20 -6.03 -3.60
N ASN A 348 17.52 -6.17 -3.55
CA ASN A 348 18.29 -7.05 -4.43
C ASN A 348 18.52 -8.40 -3.72
N GLU A 349 18.86 -9.45 -4.47
CA GLU A 349 19.23 -10.79 -3.95
C GLU A 349 20.34 -10.77 -2.88
N ASN A 350 21.20 -9.75 -2.87
CA ASN A 350 22.26 -9.58 -1.88
C ASN A 350 21.83 -8.80 -0.62
N GLY A 351 20.53 -8.49 -0.48
CA GLY A 351 19.97 -7.76 0.64
C GLY A 351 20.22 -6.24 0.64
N THR A 352 20.78 -5.66 -0.44
CA THR A 352 20.86 -4.20 -0.63
C THR A 352 19.56 -3.64 -1.19
N VAL A 353 19.29 -2.35 -0.96
CA VAL A 353 18.13 -1.64 -1.52
C VAL A 353 18.38 -1.28 -2.99
N LYS A 354 17.47 -1.70 -3.86
CA LYS A 354 17.43 -1.42 -5.30
C LYS A 354 16.79 -0.06 -5.60
N SER A 355 15.62 0.18 -5.01
CA SER A 355 14.83 1.40 -5.10
C SER A 355 14.00 1.56 -3.81
N HIS A 356 13.44 2.74 -3.58
CA HIS A 356 12.60 2.98 -2.40
C HIS A 356 11.50 4.00 -2.66
N ASN A 357 10.44 3.92 -1.84
CA ASN A 357 9.34 4.89 -1.78
C ASN A 357 9.05 5.27 -0.33
N LYS A 358 8.37 6.40 -0.15
CA LYS A 358 7.90 6.84 1.16
C LYS A 358 6.38 7.01 1.16
N ILE A 359 5.73 6.40 2.15
CA ILE A 359 4.36 6.67 2.55
C ILE A 359 4.40 7.59 3.77
N SER A 360 4.01 8.85 3.60
CA SER A 360 3.87 9.77 4.74
C SER A 360 2.49 9.59 5.37
N GLY A 361 2.39 9.65 6.70
CA GLY A 361 1.12 9.67 7.42
C GLY A 361 0.17 10.78 6.94
N LYS A 362 0.70 11.87 6.37
CA LYS A 362 -0.10 12.96 5.75
C LYS A 362 -1.00 12.52 4.59
N HIS A 363 -0.82 11.32 4.04
CA HIS A 363 -1.73 10.76 3.03
C HIS A 363 -3.08 10.34 3.63
N PHE A 364 -3.16 10.20 4.95
CA PHE A 364 -4.34 9.71 5.65
C PHE A 364 -4.98 10.90 6.39
N SER A 365 -6.23 11.21 6.05
CA SER A 365 -6.88 12.46 6.47
C SER A 365 -7.08 12.62 7.97
N GLU A 366 -7.07 11.52 8.73
CA GLU A 366 -7.30 11.51 10.18
C GLU A 366 -5.99 11.32 10.97
N VAL A 367 -4.82 11.39 10.30
CA VAL A 367 -3.51 11.37 10.97
C VAL A 367 -3.07 12.80 11.27
N GLU A 368 -2.86 13.08 12.55
CA GLU A 368 -2.40 14.35 13.09
C GLU A 368 -0.93 14.30 13.56
N THR A 369 -0.46 15.46 14.01
CA THR A 369 0.85 15.60 14.68
C THR A 369 0.88 14.72 15.93
N GLU A 370 2.01 14.04 16.15
CA GLU A 370 2.24 13.06 17.23
C GLU A 370 1.51 11.72 17.08
N ASP A 371 0.84 11.42 15.96
CA ASP A 371 0.17 10.12 15.80
C ASP A 371 1.11 8.95 15.50
N TYR A 372 2.36 9.24 15.11
CA TYR A 372 3.38 8.24 14.75
C TYR A 372 2.86 7.18 13.77
N PHE A 373 2.23 7.60 12.66
CA PHE A 373 1.78 6.69 11.61
C PHE A 373 2.86 5.66 11.22
N GLY A 374 2.44 4.40 11.14
CA GLY A 374 3.33 3.28 10.88
C GLY A 374 4.18 2.89 12.08
N TYR A 375 3.83 3.30 13.31
CA TYR A 375 4.57 2.92 14.52
C TYR A 375 4.83 1.42 14.58
N TYR A 376 3.80 0.64 14.25
CA TYR A 376 3.89 -0.76 13.88
C TYR A 376 3.23 -1.00 12.53
N ILE A 377 3.84 -1.89 11.76
CA ILE A 377 3.35 -2.29 10.44
C ILE A 377 3.18 -3.80 10.46
N LYS A 378 2.13 -4.32 9.81
CA LYS A 378 1.93 -5.77 9.62
C LYS A 378 1.50 -6.05 8.20
N ASN A 379 2.04 -7.12 7.64
CA ASN A 379 1.49 -7.78 6.45
C ASN A 379 0.40 -8.74 6.94
N LEU A 380 -0.83 -8.54 6.48
CA LEU A 380 -2.00 -9.31 6.91
C LEU A 380 -2.43 -10.35 5.87
N GLY A 381 -1.72 -10.43 4.74
CA GLY A 381 -2.11 -11.25 3.61
C GLY A 381 -3.29 -10.64 2.83
N ASP A 382 -3.79 -11.40 1.86
CA ASP A 382 -5.03 -11.09 1.15
C ASP A 382 -6.21 -11.44 2.06
N LEU A 383 -6.82 -10.42 2.65
CA LEU A 383 -7.88 -10.56 3.64
C LEU A 383 -9.23 -10.79 2.95
N ASN A 384 -9.51 -10.11 1.83
CA ASN A 384 -10.81 -10.16 1.15
C ASN A 384 -10.82 -11.05 -0.11
N ASN A 385 -9.73 -11.77 -0.37
CA ASN A 385 -9.54 -12.62 -1.54
C ASN A 385 -9.63 -11.87 -2.87
N ASP A 386 -9.19 -10.60 -2.91
CA ASP A 386 -9.17 -9.78 -4.13
C ASP A 386 -7.86 -9.90 -4.95
N GLY A 387 -6.91 -10.69 -4.45
CA GLY A 387 -5.59 -10.92 -5.04
C GLY A 387 -4.54 -9.89 -4.63
N LYS A 388 -4.87 -8.95 -3.74
CA LYS A 388 -3.94 -7.96 -3.19
C LYS A 388 -3.66 -8.24 -1.73
N ILE A 389 -2.50 -7.80 -1.27
CA ILE A 389 -2.10 -7.95 0.12
C ILE A 389 -2.53 -6.71 0.90
N GLU A 390 -3.19 -6.92 2.03
CA GLU A 390 -3.50 -5.88 2.98
C GLU A 390 -2.40 -5.75 4.04
N TYR A 391 -2.15 -4.50 4.42
CA TYR A 391 -1.23 -4.11 5.46
C TYR A 391 -1.96 -3.26 6.49
N SER A 392 -1.60 -3.41 7.76
CA SER A 392 -1.99 -2.47 8.79
C SER A 392 -0.84 -1.53 9.15
N PHE A 393 -1.13 -0.24 9.27
CA PHE A 393 -0.23 0.81 9.76
C PHE A 393 -0.80 1.40 11.04
N ALA A 394 -0.22 1.06 12.18
CA ALA A 394 -0.67 1.56 13.48
C ALA A 394 -0.38 3.06 13.63
N THR A 395 -1.31 3.76 14.27
CA THR A 395 -1.22 5.14 14.73
C THR A 395 -1.31 5.12 16.24
N LEU A 396 -0.19 5.40 16.91
CA LEU A 396 -0.02 5.17 18.34
C LEU A 396 -1.02 5.97 19.18
N TYR A 397 -1.29 7.20 18.76
CA TYR A 397 -2.25 8.10 19.41
C TYR A 397 -3.41 8.46 18.48
N GLY A 398 -3.21 8.42 17.16
CA GLY A 398 -4.27 8.74 16.20
C GLY A 398 -5.40 7.72 16.17
N ASP A 399 -6.60 8.13 16.56
CA ASP A 399 -7.84 7.37 16.44
C ASP A 399 -8.98 8.17 15.76
N GLY A 400 -8.67 9.35 15.23
CA GLY A 400 -9.63 10.29 14.67
C GLY A 400 -10.30 11.21 15.71
N LYS A 401 -9.81 11.21 16.96
CA LYS A 401 -10.25 12.05 18.08
C LYS A 401 -9.04 12.56 18.89
N VAL A 402 -9.34 13.36 19.92
CA VAL A 402 -8.33 14.01 20.80
C VAL A 402 -8.05 13.17 22.08
N ASP A 403 -8.68 12.00 22.24
CA ASP A 403 -8.51 11.13 23.41
C ASP A 403 -7.29 10.19 23.32
N ASN A 404 -6.61 10.16 22.17
CA ASN A 404 -5.31 9.52 21.96
C ASN A 404 -5.31 8.01 22.26
N ASN A 405 -6.42 7.32 22.00
CA ASN A 405 -6.48 5.88 22.21
C ASN A 405 -5.70 5.14 21.12
N GLY A 406 -5.53 5.72 19.93
CA GLY A 406 -4.78 5.11 18.84
C GLY A 406 -5.57 4.04 18.08
N GLY A 407 -5.07 3.67 16.91
CA GLY A 407 -5.73 2.76 15.99
C GLY A 407 -4.77 2.23 14.93
N PHE A 408 -5.32 1.72 13.83
CA PHE A 408 -4.51 1.38 12.67
C PHE A 408 -5.27 1.58 11.37
N TYR A 409 -4.54 1.96 10.32
CA TYR A 409 -5.06 1.99 8.97
C TYR A 409 -4.87 0.65 8.30
N LEU A 410 -5.95 0.09 7.78
CA LEU A 410 -5.92 -1.07 6.89
C LEU A 410 -5.95 -0.59 5.44
N THR A 411 -4.98 -1.01 4.63
CA THR A 411 -4.90 -0.63 3.20
C THR A 411 -4.10 -1.66 2.42
N ASN A 412 -4.23 -1.65 1.09
CA ASN A 412 -3.34 -2.38 0.19
C ASN A 412 -2.39 -1.43 -0.55
N LEU A 413 -1.28 -2.00 -1.01
CA LEU A 413 -0.26 -1.28 -1.77
C LEU A 413 -0.31 -1.76 -3.20
N ASN A 414 -0.46 -0.83 -4.14
CA ASN A 414 -0.54 -1.14 -5.56
C ASN A 414 0.72 -0.61 -6.26
N GLU A 415 1.39 -1.50 -6.99
CA GLU A 415 2.40 -1.10 -7.96
C GLU A 415 1.71 -0.31 -9.08
N LEU A 416 2.18 0.91 -9.35
CA LEU A 416 1.71 1.63 -10.52
C LEU A 416 2.39 1.03 -11.74
N LYS A 417 1.64 0.25 -12.53
CA LYS A 417 2.10 -0.21 -13.83
C LYS A 417 2.37 1.00 -14.72
N SER A 418 3.60 1.11 -15.20
CA SER A 418 4.01 2.12 -16.17
C SER A 418 3.34 1.85 -17.52
N ILE A 419 2.74 2.89 -18.10
CA ILE A 419 2.32 2.93 -19.51
C ILE A 419 3.12 4.06 -20.15
N SER A 420 3.91 3.78 -21.18
CA SER A 420 4.66 4.81 -21.92
C SER A 420 3.77 5.52 -22.95
N GLY A 421 3.85 6.85 -23.10
CA GLY A 421 3.06 7.60 -24.11
C GLY A 421 3.64 8.97 -24.54
N SER A 422 3.90 9.17 -25.83
CA SER A 422 4.50 10.42 -26.33
C SER A 422 3.49 11.57 -26.55
N VAL A 423 3.86 12.85 -26.33
CA VAL A 423 3.01 14.02 -26.59
C VAL A 423 3.74 15.10 -27.40
N TYR A 424 3.49 15.19 -28.70
CA TYR A 424 4.18 16.17 -29.54
C TYR A 424 3.55 17.57 -29.47
N ALA A 425 4.31 18.55 -28.97
CA ALA A 425 4.01 19.97 -29.15
C ALA A 425 4.66 20.53 -30.43
N GLY A 426 3.86 21.23 -31.25
CA GLY A 426 4.32 21.86 -32.50
C GLY A 426 5.38 22.94 -32.26
N SER A 427 6.37 23.00 -33.14
CA SER A 427 7.64 23.73 -33.02
C SER A 427 7.55 25.25 -33.18
N THR A 428 6.68 25.95 -32.45
CA THR A 428 6.69 27.42 -32.38
C THR A 428 6.04 27.91 -31.08
N LEU A 429 6.74 27.78 -29.96
CA LEU A 429 6.40 28.47 -28.71
C LEU A 429 7.69 29.12 -28.19
N THR A 430 7.70 30.46 -28.13
CA THR A 430 8.83 31.27 -27.63
C THR A 430 8.61 31.72 -26.19
N LYS A 431 7.87 30.95 -25.39
CA LYS A 431 7.53 31.30 -24.01
C LYS A 431 7.59 30.05 -23.13
N GLU A 432 8.10 30.24 -21.93
CA GLU A 432 8.23 29.22 -20.89
C GLU A 432 6.87 28.57 -20.62
N LEU A 433 6.71 27.29 -20.97
CA LEU A 433 5.51 26.51 -20.68
C LEU A 433 5.68 25.82 -19.34
N GLU A 434 4.68 25.93 -18.48
CA GLU A 434 4.63 25.22 -17.19
C GLU A 434 3.36 24.36 -17.17
N LEU A 435 3.56 23.04 -17.10
CA LEU A 435 2.50 22.03 -17.08
C LEU A 435 2.51 21.31 -15.75
N ASP A 436 1.34 21.23 -15.10
CA ASP A 436 1.15 20.44 -13.90
C ASP A 436 0.40 19.15 -14.25
N LEU A 437 1.01 18.01 -13.98
CA LEU A 437 0.40 16.69 -14.16
C LEU A 437 -0.29 16.27 -12.85
N TYR A 438 -1.54 15.81 -12.94
CA TYR A 438 -2.29 15.32 -11.78
C TYR A 438 -2.77 13.88 -12.01
N LEU A 439 -2.56 13.02 -11.00
CA LEU A 439 -3.14 11.68 -10.86
C LEU A 439 -4.44 11.80 -10.07
N PHE A 440 -5.52 11.17 -10.52
CA PHE A 440 -6.80 11.18 -9.81
C PHE A 440 -7.24 9.76 -9.42
N GLU A 441 -7.71 9.60 -8.20
CA GLU A 441 -8.41 8.39 -7.73
C GLU A 441 -9.73 8.84 -7.08
N GLY A 442 -10.85 8.62 -7.76
CA GLY A 442 -12.14 9.19 -7.35
C GLY A 442 -12.15 10.72 -7.43
N ASN A 443 -12.38 11.41 -6.30
CA ASN A 443 -12.39 12.87 -6.21
C ASN A 443 -11.04 13.47 -5.78
N ASP A 444 -10.09 12.63 -5.38
CA ASP A 444 -8.79 13.07 -4.87
C ASP A 444 -7.78 13.20 -6.01
N SER A 445 -6.84 14.15 -5.87
CA SER A 445 -5.85 14.45 -6.90
C SER A 445 -4.45 14.65 -6.33
N ILE A 446 -3.45 14.05 -6.94
CA ILE A 446 -2.04 14.20 -6.57
C ILE A 446 -1.32 14.90 -7.72
N LYS A 447 -0.69 16.06 -7.44
CA LYS A 447 0.21 16.71 -8.40
C LYS A 447 1.50 15.90 -8.49
N VAL A 448 1.75 15.31 -9.65
CA VAL A 448 2.83 14.38 -9.91
C VAL A 448 4.11 15.09 -10.33
N GLU A 449 4.01 16.13 -11.16
CA GLU A 449 5.16 16.84 -11.70
C GLU A 449 4.79 18.25 -12.17
N THR A 450 5.73 19.19 -12.06
CA THR A 450 5.70 20.47 -12.77
C THR A 450 6.81 20.49 -13.80
N ILE A 451 6.46 20.63 -15.09
CA ILE A 451 7.42 20.62 -16.18
C ILE A 451 7.53 22.03 -16.77
N THR A 452 8.75 22.58 -16.77
CA THR A 452 9.05 23.91 -17.30
C THR A 452 9.97 23.82 -18.51
N THR A 453 9.56 24.31 -19.69
CA THR A 453 10.45 24.31 -20.89
C THR A 453 10.31 25.56 -21.75
N ASN A 454 11.37 25.86 -22.53
CA ASN A 454 11.44 27.03 -23.41
C ASN A 454 11.22 26.73 -24.92
N GLU A 455 11.38 25.49 -25.40
CA GLU A 455 11.04 25.00 -26.75
C GLU A 455 10.99 23.44 -26.79
N GLY A 456 10.05 22.82 -27.53
CA GLY A 456 10.15 21.39 -27.95
C GLY A 456 8.96 20.47 -27.66
N ALA A 457 8.89 19.35 -28.39
CA ALA A 457 7.91 18.28 -28.22
C ALA A 457 8.11 17.53 -26.89
N PHE A 458 7.02 17.07 -26.27
CA PHE A 458 7.06 16.23 -25.07
C PHE A 458 7.16 14.75 -25.47
N MET A 459 7.96 14.00 -24.74
CA MET A 459 7.81 12.56 -24.63
C MET A 459 7.46 12.34 -23.16
N PHE A 460 6.28 11.79 -22.86
CA PHE A 460 6.03 11.28 -21.51
C PHE A 460 6.38 9.80 -21.53
N ASP A 461 7.49 9.43 -20.92
CA ASP A 461 7.80 8.00 -20.77
C ASP A 461 6.88 7.33 -19.73
N TYR A 462 6.03 8.11 -19.03
CA TYR A 462 5.19 7.67 -17.91
C TYR A 462 3.78 8.25 -17.95
N ILE A 463 2.80 7.37 -18.14
CA ILE A 463 1.40 7.55 -17.80
C ILE A 463 1.00 6.29 -17.04
N VAL A 464 0.36 6.44 -15.90
CA VAL A 464 -0.11 5.32 -15.09
C VAL A 464 -1.41 4.77 -15.73
N GLN A 465 -1.99 3.67 -15.26
CA GLN A 465 -3.36 3.29 -15.65
C GLN A 465 -4.38 4.02 -14.75
N GLY A 466 -5.26 4.87 -15.32
CA GLY A 466 -6.24 5.68 -14.55
C GLY A 466 -6.97 6.76 -15.37
N ASP A 467 -7.88 7.50 -14.73
CA ASP A 467 -8.51 8.70 -15.31
C ASP A 467 -7.59 9.92 -15.12
N TYR A 468 -7.19 10.59 -16.21
CA TYR A 468 -6.24 11.70 -16.18
C TYR A 468 -6.89 13.03 -16.58
N LYS A 469 -6.52 14.11 -15.86
CA LYS A 469 -6.78 15.49 -16.28
C LYS A 469 -5.46 16.25 -16.38
N ILE A 470 -5.13 16.70 -17.59
CA ILE A 470 -3.99 17.59 -17.83
C ILE A 470 -4.48 19.04 -17.63
N VAL A 471 -3.87 19.78 -16.72
CA VAL A 471 -4.22 21.18 -16.44
C VAL A 471 -3.05 22.07 -16.88
N ALA A 472 -3.28 22.85 -17.93
CA ALA A 472 -2.32 23.85 -18.38
C ALA A 472 -2.66 25.23 -17.78
N LYS A 473 -1.65 26.09 -17.61
CA LYS A 473 -1.89 27.48 -17.19
C LYS A 473 -2.83 28.20 -18.18
N PRO A 474 -3.61 29.19 -17.70
CA PRO A 474 -4.37 30.07 -18.59
C PRO A 474 -3.46 30.61 -19.71
N ASP A 475 -3.96 30.58 -20.95
CA ASP A 475 -3.26 31.02 -22.18
C ASP A 475 -2.15 30.10 -22.72
N THR A 476 -2.14 28.83 -22.33
CA THR A 476 -1.21 27.82 -22.86
C THR A 476 -1.88 26.95 -23.94
N ASN A 477 -1.32 26.94 -25.15
CA ASN A 477 -1.79 26.04 -26.22
C ASN A 477 -1.19 24.64 -26.04
N VAL A 478 -2.03 23.63 -25.79
CA VAL A 478 -1.61 22.23 -25.69
C VAL A 478 -2.05 21.48 -26.95
N TYR A 479 -1.11 20.77 -27.58
CA TYR A 479 -1.37 19.90 -28.72
C TYR A 479 -1.12 18.45 -28.29
N ILE A 480 -2.14 17.59 -28.40
CA ILE A 480 -2.06 16.16 -28.08
C ILE A 480 -2.20 15.38 -29.38
N GLY A 481 -1.22 14.53 -29.72
CA GLY A 481 -1.26 13.64 -30.87
C GLY A 481 -0.94 12.22 -30.43
N TYR A 482 -1.77 11.26 -30.84
CA TYR A 482 -1.66 9.85 -30.46
C TYR A 482 -0.80 9.07 -31.46
N TYR A 483 0.11 8.23 -30.95
CA TYR A 483 0.74 7.14 -31.69
C TYR A 483 0.42 5.84 -30.94
N GLU A 484 -0.21 4.91 -31.64
CA GLU A 484 -0.67 3.59 -31.20
C GLU A 484 -2.05 3.50 -30.51
N THR A 485 -2.77 2.44 -30.91
CA THR A 485 -4.10 2.04 -30.45
C THR A 485 -4.06 1.57 -29.00
N ILE A 486 -4.61 2.36 -28.09
CA ILE A 486 -5.03 1.93 -26.77
C ILE A 486 -6.53 2.21 -26.64
N SER A 487 -7.29 1.20 -26.24
CA SER A 487 -8.75 1.22 -26.07
C SER A 487 -9.17 1.79 -24.72
N SER A 488 -8.84 3.05 -24.42
CA SER A 488 -9.33 3.74 -23.23
C SER A 488 -9.87 5.13 -23.60
N GLU A 489 -11.16 5.37 -23.35
CA GLU A 489 -11.80 6.68 -23.48
C GLU A 489 -11.17 7.65 -22.47
N ILE A 490 -10.57 8.74 -22.94
CA ILE A 490 -10.10 9.84 -22.09
C ILE A 490 -11.26 10.85 -21.94
N ASN A 491 -11.84 10.92 -20.75
CA ASN A 491 -12.92 11.85 -20.42
C ASN A 491 -12.34 13.13 -19.77
N LEU A 492 -12.17 14.20 -20.55
CA LEU A 492 -11.72 15.48 -20.01
C LEU A 492 -12.89 16.19 -19.32
N GLY A 493 -12.90 16.14 -17.98
CA GLY A 493 -13.91 16.79 -17.15
C GLY A 493 -13.99 18.29 -17.41
N LYS A 494 -15.23 18.77 -17.63
CA LYS A 494 -15.60 20.19 -17.71
C LYS A 494 -15.13 20.89 -16.44
N ASP A 495 -14.11 21.73 -16.54
CA ASP A 495 -14.12 23.05 -15.93
C ASP A 495 -12.86 23.83 -16.32
N TYR A 496 -13.12 25.03 -16.86
CA TYR A 496 -12.21 26.09 -17.31
C TYR A 496 -11.20 25.77 -18.42
N ILE A 497 -11.61 25.95 -19.68
CA ILE A 497 -10.66 26.31 -20.75
C ILE A 497 -11.30 27.36 -21.68
N ASN A 498 -10.79 28.59 -21.61
CA ASN A 498 -10.98 29.59 -22.65
C ASN A 498 -9.87 29.41 -23.70
N ASN A 499 -10.28 29.27 -24.97
CA ASN A 499 -9.48 29.22 -26.19
C ASN A 499 -8.50 28.04 -26.35
N LEU A 500 -9.05 26.84 -26.58
CA LEU A 500 -8.29 25.74 -27.21
C LEU A 500 -8.68 25.67 -28.70
N GLU A 501 -7.81 26.11 -29.61
CA GLU A 501 -7.98 25.92 -31.06
C GLU A 501 -7.28 24.61 -31.49
N ILE A 502 -8.03 23.50 -31.57
CA ILE A 502 -7.50 22.23 -32.06
C ILE A 502 -7.45 22.27 -33.60
N LYS A 503 -6.26 22.45 -34.17
CA LYS A 503 -6.00 22.21 -35.60
C LYS A 503 -5.37 20.83 -35.81
N LEU A 504 -6.20 19.84 -36.10
CA LEU A 504 -5.77 18.53 -36.60
C LEU A 504 -5.14 18.69 -37.99
N THR A 505 -3.81 18.57 -38.08
CA THR A 505 -3.12 18.39 -39.36
C THR A 505 -2.58 16.96 -39.42
N THR A 506 -3.31 16.08 -40.10
CA THR A 506 -2.92 14.68 -40.29
C THR A 506 -1.79 14.60 -41.31
N VAL A 507 -0.57 14.22 -40.88
CA VAL A 507 0.44 13.68 -41.81
C VAL A 507 0.29 12.17 -41.80
N ARG A 508 -0.16 11.63 -42.94
CA ARG A 508 -0.50 10.21 -43.14
C ARG A 508 0.68 9.50 -43.80
N THR A 509 1.25 8.51 -43.12
CA THR A 509 1.90 7.34 -43.75
C THR A 509 1.51 6.15 -42.88
N SER A 510 0.51 5.34 -43.20
CA SER A 510 0.44 4.46 -44.36
C SER A 510 -0.98 3.87 -44.47
N TYR A 511 -1.30 3.33 -45.65
CA TYR A 511 -2.61 2.87 -46.09
C TYR A 511 -3.15 1.69 -45.28
N THR A 512 -4.29 1.90 -44.61
CA THR A 512 -5.42 0.93 -44.51
C THR A 512 -6.71 1.72 -44.28
N GLU A 513 -7.75 1.34 -45.01
CA GLU A 513 -9.06 2.02 -45.09
C GLU A 513 -9.84 1.90 -43.78
N LEU A 514 -10.19 3.03 -43.16
CA LEU A 514 -11.22 3.15 -42.13
C LEU A 514 -12.33 4.02 -42.73
N GLU A 515 -13.24 3.40 -43.48
CA GLU A 515 -14.31 4.11 -44.22
C GLU A 515 -15.62 4.31 -43.44
N ASN A 516 -15.81 3.83 -42.20
CA ASN A 516 -17.18 3.64 -41.68
C ASN A 516 -17.50 4.24 -40.30
N GLU A 517 -17.13 5.50 -40.00
CA GLU A 517 -17.61 6.16 -38.76
C GLU A 517 -18.35 7.48 -39.01
N ILE A 518 -19.51 7.61 -38.36
CA ILE A 518 -20.26 8.87 -38.18
C ILE A 518 -19.96 9.43 -36.80
N THR A 519 -19.51 10.67 -36.76
CA THR A 519 -19.21 11.41 -35.54
C THR A 519 -20.18 12.58 -35.39
N VAL A 520 -20.76 12.75 -34.20
CA VAL A 520 -21.70 13.85 -33.91
C VAL A 520 -21.05 14.85 -32.96
N PHE A 521 -20.97 16.11 -33.37
CA PHE A 521 -20.41 17.21 -32.61
C PHE A 521 -21.55 18.12 -32.14
N PRO A 522 -22.00 18.01 -30.88
CA PRO A 522 -22.74 19.09 -30.26
C PRO A 522 -21.77 20.26 -30.01
N ILE A 523 -22.14 21.47 -30.43
CA ILE A 523 -21.44 22.69 -30.02
C ILE A 523 -22.24 23.25 -28.84
N PRO A 524 -21.79 23.11 -27.57
CA PRO A 524 -22.60 23.43 -26.40
C PRO A 524 -23.07 24.89 -26.32
N SER A 525 -22.35 25.80 -26.98
CA SER A 525 -22.67 27.23 -27.08
C SER A 525 -23.57 27.60 -28.27
N SER A 526 -24.07 26.62 -29.02
CA SER A 526 -24.92 26.85 -30.18
C SER A 526 -26.17 25.96 -30.18
N ASN A 527 -27.21 26.39 -30.90
CA ASN A 527 -28.39 25.57 -31.16
C ASN A 527 -28.20 24.59 -32.34
N TYR A 528 -26.96 24.20 -32.65
CA TYR A 528 -26.67 23.31 -33.77
C TYR A 528 -25.96 22.04 -33.33
N ILE A 529 -26.36 20.93 -33.95
CA ILE A 529 -25.63 19.66 -33.91
C ILE A 529 -25.10 19.38 -35.31
N THR A 530 -23.81 19.05 -35.42
CA THR A 530 -23.20 18.65 -36.69
C THR A 530 -22.95 17.15 -36.70
N ILE A 531 -23.48 16.46 -37.70
CA ILE A 531 -23.19 15.05 -38.00
C ILE A 531 -22.13 15.05 -39.10
N LYS A 532 -20.90 14.71 -38.75
CA LYS A 532 -19.85 14.49 -39.74
C LYS A 532 -19.98 13.11 -40.33
N ASN A 533 -20.05 13.06 -41.64
CA ASN A 533 -20.33 11.83 -42.37
C ASN A 533 -19.18 11.53 -43.35
N ASN A 534 -18.46 10.45 -43.07
CA ASN A 534 -17.42 9.94 -43.96
C ASN A 534 -17.94 8.91 -44.98
N LEU A 535 -19.25 8.63 -45.00
CA LEU A 535 -19.91 7.66 -45.88
C LEU A 535 -20.62 8.34 -47.06
N SER A 536 -20.36 7.86 -48.28
CA SER A 536 -21.21 8.19 -49.44
C SER A 536 -22.52 7.40 -49.36
N GLY A 537 -23.68 8.08 -49.30
CA GLY A 537 -24.99 7.42 -49.45
C GLY A 537 -26.07 7.80 -48.44
N ILE A 538 -25.76 8.61 -47.42
CA ILE A 538 -26.78 9.15 -46.49
C ILE A 538 -27.46 10.34 -47.14
N GLU A 539 -28.78 10.32 -47.19
CA GLU A 539 -29.61 11.43 -47.66
C GLU A 539 -30.25 12.18 -46.49
N LEU A 540 -30.69 13.43 -46.74
CA LEU A 540 -31.37 14.26 -45.73
C LEU A 540 -32.58 13.53 -45.10
N ASN A 541 -33.28 12.71 -45.88
CA ASN A 541 -34.46 11.98 -45.43
C ASN A 541 -34.13 10.82 -44.46
N ASP A 542 -32.87 10.42 -44.36
CA ASP A 542 -32.45 9.34 -43.46
C ASP A 542 -32.35 9.80 -42.00
N ILE A 543 -32.20 11.11 -41.77
CA ILE A 543 -31.95 11.67 -40.45
C ILE A 543 -33.24 12.23 -39.86
N LYS A 544 -33.60 11.77 -38.67
CA LYS A 544 -34.75 12.26 -37.91
C LYS A 544 -34.34 12.57 -36.49
N VAL A 545 -34.91 13.61 -35.91
CA VAL A 545 -34.85 13.85 -34.46
C VAL A 545 -36.16 13.39 -33.85
N ILE A 546 -36.09 12.54 -32.82
CA ILE A 546 -37.25 12.04 -32.08
C ILE A 546 -37.07 12.34 -30.58
N ASN A 547 -38.16 12.55 -29.86
CA ASN A 547 -38.12 12.67 -28.39
C ASN A 547 -38.10 11.29 -27.71
N LEU A 548 -38.03 11.28 -26.37
CA LEU A 548 -37.94 10.06 -25.56
C LEU A 548 -39.10 9.06 -25.79
N ILE A 549 -40.28 9.54 -26.22
CA ILE A 549 -41.46 8.70 -26.50
C ILE A 549 -41.61 8.37 -28.00
N GLY A 550 -40.59 8.66 -28.81
CA GLY A 550 -40.52 8.28 -30.22
C GLY A 550 -41.26 9.20 -31.19
N ILE A 551 -41.75 10.36 -30.73
CA ILE A 551 -42.41 11.34 -31.60
C ILE A 551 -41.35 12.16 -32.34
N GLN A 552 -41.50 12.29 -33.65
CA GLN A 552 -40.60 13.09 -34.48
C GLN A 552 -40.72 14.59 -34.15
N SER A 553 -39.59 15.20 -33.82
CA SER A 553 -39.46 16.63 -33.57
C SER A 553 -39.23 17.39 -34.87
N ASN A 554 -39.73 18.64 -34.93
CA ASN A 554 -39.51 19.52 -36.08
C ASN A 554 -38.16 20.22 -35.96
N VAL A 555 -37.12 19.61 -36.52
CA VAL A 555 -35.73 20.11 -36.55
C VAL A 555 -35.36 20.35 -38.00
N GLU A 556 -34.87 21.55 -38.32
CA GLU A 556 -34.37 21.85 -39.65
C GLU A 556 -33.01 21.17 -39.84
N ILE A 557 -32.85 20.42 -40.93
CA ILE A 557 -31.62 19.68 -41.25
C ILE A 557 -31.10 20.19 -42.59
N ASN A 558 -29.89 20.74 -42.58
CA ASN A 558 -29.21 21.25 -43.75
C ASN A 558 -27.99 20.38 -44.07
N LYS A 559 -27.77 20.08 -45.36
CA LYS A 559 -26.60 19.31 -45.82
C LYS A 559 -25.48 20.28 -46.22
N GLU A 560 -24.33 20.18 -45.55
CA GLU A 560 -23.15 21.01 -45.77
C GLU A 560 -22.00 20.12 -46.28
N GLY A 561 -21.94 19.92 -47.60
CA GLY A 561 -20.96 18.99 -48.20
C GLY A 561 -21.34 17.53 -47.94
N LEU A 562 -20.45 16.78 -47.27
CA LEU A 562 -20.77 15.42 -46.81
C LEU A 562 -21.49 15.42 -45.45
N ASP A 563 -21.39 16.52 -44.69
CA ASP A 563 -21.89 16.63 -43.32
C ASP A 563 -23.34 17.12 -43.28
N PHE A 564 -24.01 16.92 -42.14
CA PHE A 564 -25.35 17.42 -41.86
C PHE A 564 -25.37 18.30 -40.63
N ARG A 565 -26.11 19.39 -40.70
CA ARG A 565 -26.27 20.36 -39.61
C ARG A 565 -27.74 20.45 -39.21
N LEU A 566 -28.00 20.16 -37.95
CA LEU A 566 -29.34 20.13 -37.37
C LEU A 566 -29.53 21.38 -36.50
N ASP A 567 -30.54 22.19 -36.78
CA ASP A 567 -30.93 23.33 -35.96
C ASP A 567 -31.96 22.90 -34.90
N ILE A 568 -31.50 22.78 -33.66
CA ILE A 568 -32.28 22.37 -32.50
C ILE A 568 -32.80 23.55 -31.67
N SER A 569 -32.76 24.78 -32.20
CA SER A 569 -33.20 25.99 -31.49
C SER A 569 -34.67 25.95 -31.06
N ASN A 570 -35.50 25.25 -31.83
CA ASN A 570 -36.94 25.14 -31.59
C ASN A 570 -37.32 23.97 -30.66
N LEU A 571 -36.34 23.20 -30.15
CA LEU A 571 -36.61 22.12 -29.21
C LEU A 571 -36.71 22.68 -27.78
N GLU A 572 -37.73 22.23 -27.05
CA GLU A 572 -37.82 22.46 -25.60
C GLU A 572 -36.76 21.65 -24.86
N THR A 573 -36.44 22.05 -23.62
CA THR A 573 -35.57 21.32 -22.71
C THR A 573 -36.05 19.87 -22.56
N GLY A 574 -35.17 18.91 -22.82
CA GLY A 574 -35.53 17.49 -22.80
C GLY A 574 -34.51 16.55 -23.43
N VAL A 575 -34.83 15.26 -23.42
CA VAL A 575 -34.00 14.20 -24.01
C VAL A 575 -34.51 13.84 -25.39
N TYR A 576 -33.59 13.83 -26.35
CA TYR A 576 -33.88 13.54 -27.76
C TYR A 576 -32.88 12.52 -28.33
N PHE A 577 -33.27 11.90 -29.44
CA PHE A 577 -32.43 10.99 -30.20
C PHE A 577 -32.38 11.42 -31.65
N ILE A 578 -31.19 11.43 -32.23
CA ILE A 578 -30.98 11.48 -33.66
C ILE A 578 -31.00 10.05 -34.17
N ASN A 579 -31.98 9.72 -35.00
CA ASN A 579 -32.10 8.45 -35.70
C ASN A 579 -31.57 8.61 -37.12
N ILE A 580 -30.61 7.75 -37.51
CA ILE A 580 -30.08 7.65 -38.87
C ILE A 580 -30.58 6.31 -39.44
N ASN A 581 -31.71 6.36 -40.16
CA ASN A 581 -32.48 5.17 -40.54
C ASN A 581 -31.67 4.20 -41.42
N SER A 582 -30.89 4.72 -42.36
CA SER A 582 -30.09 3.91 -43.29
C SER A 582 -28.99 3.09 -42.60
N LEU A 583 -28.64 3.43 -41.36
CA LEU A 583 -27.62 2.74 -40.56
C LEU A 583 -28.18 2.08 -39.29
N ASN A 584 -29.48 2.18 -39.04
CA ASN A 584 -30.13 1.71 -37.82
C ASN A 584 -29.42 2.20 -36.54
N LYS A 585 -28.98 3.46 -36.53
CA LYS A 585 -28.19 4.05 -35.43
C LYS A 585 -28.99 5.16 -34.72
N TYR A 586 -28.94 5.14 -33.39
CA TYR A 586 -29.53 6.17 -32.53
C TYR A 586 -28.44 6.88 -31.73
N ILE A 587 -28.51 8.20 -31.66
CA ILE A 587 -27.56 9.02 -30.93
C ILE A 587 -28.33 9.92 -29.97
N LYS A 588 -28.13 9.71 -28.67
CA LYS A 588 -28.81 10.47 -27.60
C LYS A 588 -28.18 11.86 -27.45
N PHE A 589 -29.00 12.88 -27.28
CA PHE A 589 -28.57 14.19 -26.76
C PHE A 589 -29.59 14.77 -25.79
N ILE A 590 -29.13 15.71 -24.97
CA ILE A 590 -29.95 16.44 -24.00
C ILE A 590 -29.95 17.91 -24.44
N LYS A 591 -31.14 18.49 -24.63
CA LYS A 591 -31.31 19.93 -24.80
C LYS A 591 -31.59 20.49 -23.42
N GLU A 592 -30.65 21.29 -22.90
CA GLU A 592 -30.82 22.06 -21.67
C GLU A 592 -31.56 23.37 -21.94
#